data_AF-A0A101XXR5-F1
#
_entry.id   AF-A0A101XXR5-F1
#
_cell.length_a   1.000
_cell.length_b   1.000
_cell.length_c   1.000
_cell.angle_alpha   90.00
_cell.angle_beta   90.00
_cell.angle_gamma   90.00
#
_symmetry.space_group_name_H-M   'P 1'
#
loop_
_entity.id
_entity.type
_entity.pdbx_description
1 polymer ?
#
loop_
_entity_poly.entity_id
_entity_poly.type
_entity_poly.pdbx_seq_one_letter_code
_entity_poly.pdbx_strand_id
1 'polypeptide(L)'
;MSHWFYITPEEYELAAAIGVDSENLNRRVRLLGWNKQRALTTPLEKKTDRRHWAEIARQNGIGYYTFMTRVNQWGWDEERAATEQLQDRKATAANGTEKIRKIPAEIIRLTEQNGIAYHTMRARIRKGWDPREAATLPVASHSDAGKLGKAAVIAKYGDWNKFSFKEPKKVRA
;
A
#
# COMPACT_ATOMS: atom_id res chain seq x y z
N MET A 1 -10.37 55.24 8.02
CA MET A 1 -9.87 53.90 8.38
C MET A 1 -10.97 53.19 9.12
N SER A 2 -11.46 52.08 8.58
CA SER A 2 -12.69 51.47 9.06
C SER A 2 -12.46 50.62 10.32
N HIS A 3 -13.23 50.90 11.36
CA HIS A 3 -13.21 50.28 12.70
C HIS A 3 -13.75 48.84 12.71
N TRP A 4 -13.28 47.97 11.80
CA TRP A 4 -13.81 46.61 11.67
C TRP A 4 -13.29 45.61 12.72
N PHE A 5 -12.27 45.98 13.51
CA PHE A 5 -11.61 45.09 14.49
C PHE A 5 -11.84 45.47 15.95
N TYR A 6 -12.45 46.62 16.22
CA TYR A 6 -12.79 47.03 17.59
C TYR A 6 -14.13 46.39 17.97
N ILE A 7 -14.09 45.61 19.05
CA ILE A 7 -15.26 44.99 19.67
C ILE A 7 -15.59 45.83 20.90
N THR A 8 -16.77 46.43 20.93
CA THR A 8 -17.21 47.25 22.07
C THR A 8 -17.58 46.37 23.27
N PRO A 9 -17.55 46.91 24.51
CA PRO A 9 -18.07 46.20 25.68
C PRO A 9 -19.49 45.66 25.47
N GLU A 10 -20.37 46.45 24.85
CA GLU A 10 -21.74 46.05 24.53
C GLU A 10 -21.80 44.84 23.58
N GLU A 11 -20.91 44.79 22.58
CA GLU A 11 -20.81 43.64 21.66
C GLU A 11 -20.36 42.36 22.38
N TYR A 12 -19.55 42.45 23.44
CA TYR A 12 -19.22 41.30 24.28
C TYR A 12 -20.43 40.79 25.07
N GLU A 13 -21.24 41.70 25.63
CA GLU A 13 -22.46 41.32 26.35
C GLU A 13 -23.48 40.64 25.43
N LEU A 14 -23.66 41.16 24.20
CA LEU A 14 -24.51 40.55 23.18
C LEU A 14 -24.04 39.14 22.80
N ALA A 15 -22.73 38.94 22.67
CA ALA A 15 -22.14 37.62 22.41
C ALA A 15 -22.32 36.66 23.58
N ALA A 16 -22.14 37.14 24.81
CA ALA A 16 -22.32 36.35 26.02
C ALA A 16 -23.77 35.85 26.15
N ALA A 17 -24.76 36.67 25.76
CA ALA A 17 -26.17 36.29 25.75
C ALA A 17 -26.48 35.08 24.85
N ILE A 18 -25.71 34.86 23.78
CA ILE A 18 -25.83 33.69 22.89
C ILE A 18 -24.85 32.55 23.24
N GLY A 19 -24.15 32.67 24.37
CA GLY A 19 -23.18 31.67 24.85
C GLY A 19 -21.82 31.72 24.15
N VAL A 20 -21.43 32.87 23.58
CA VAL A 20 -20.10 33.09 23.01
C VAL A 20 -19.28 33.92 23.98
N ASP A 21 -18.25 33.31 24.58
CA ASP A 21 -17.34 34.03 25.48
C ASP A 21 -16.45 35.05 24.73
N SER A 22 -15.84 35.95 25.51
CA SER A 22 -15.01 37.04 24.99
C SER A 22 -13.79 36.56 24.22
N GLU A 23 -13.19 35.43 24.61
CA GLU A 23 -12.04 34.84 23.91
C GLU A 23 -12.45 34.28 22.56
N ASN A 24 -13.58 33.56 22.49
CA ASN A 24 -14.14 33.06 21.25
C ASN A 24 -14.57 34.18 20.31
N LEU A 25 -15.16 35.26 20.83
CA LEU A 25 -15.52 36.42 20.02
C LEU A 25 -14.27 37.10 19.43
N ASN A 26 -13.23 37.32 20.25
CA ASN A 26 -11.95 37.84 19.79
C ASN A 26 -11.32 36.95 18.72
N ARG A 27 -11.29 35.64 18.94
CA ARG A 27 -10.78 34.66 17.97
C ARG A 27 -11.53 34.74 16.65
N ARG A 28 -12.87 34.84 16.66
CA ARG A 28 -13.68 34.96 15.45
C ARG A 28 -13.33 36.22 14.65
N VAL A 29 -13.30 37.39 15.30
CA VAL A 29 -13.10 38.67 14.61
C VAL A 29 -11.63 38.89 14.22
N ARG A 30 -10.70 38.64 15.13
CA ARG A 30 -9.28 39.01 14.98
C ARG A 30 -8.43 37.93 14.32
N LEU A 31 -8.65 36.66 14.66
CA LEU A 31 -7.84 35.55 14.13
C LEU A 31 -8.47 34.93 12.87
N LEU A 32 -9.78 34.67 12.92
CA LEU A 32 -10.51 34.00 11.83
C LEU A 32 -11.07 34.99 10.80
N GLY A 33 -10.99 36.30 11.05
CA GLY A 33 -11.44 37.35 10.13
C GLY A 33 -12.94 37.35 9.86
N TRP A 34 -13.75 36.84 10.80
CA TRP A 34 -15.20 36.86 10.64
C TRP A 34 -15.74 38.29 10.69
N ASN A 35 -16.77 38.57 9.89
CA ASN A 35 -17.56 39.78 10.05
C ASN A 35 -18.19 39.82 11.46
N LYS A 36 -18.20 41.00 12.09
CA LYS A 36 -18.73 41.20 13.44
C LYS A 36 -20.16 40.68 13.60
N GLN A 37 -21.05 40.96 12.64
CA GLN A 37 -22.42 40.48 12.70
C GLN A 37 -22.46 38.94 12.77
N ARG A 38 -21.71 38.25 11.90
CA ARG A 38 -21.60 36.78 11.93
C ARG A 38 -21.04 36.28 13.26
N ALA A 39 -20.02 36.95 13.79
CA ALA A 39 -19.39 36.57 15.06
C ALA A 39 -20.32 36.72 16.27
N LEU A 40 -21.24 37.69 16.23
CA LEU A 40 -22.22 37.99 17.28
C LEU A 40 -23.50 37.16 17.18
N THR A 41 -23.84 36.59 16.01
CA THR A 41 -25.10 35.84 15.83
C THR A 41 -24.92 34.32 15.82
N THR A 42 -23.70 33.82 15.60
CA THR A 42 -23.45 32.38 15.51
C THR A 42 -23.17 31.80 16.91
N PRO A 43 -23.98 30.90 17.48
CA PRO A 43 -23.67 30.27 18.77
C PRO A 43 -22.42 29.37 18.69
N LEU A 44 -21.85 28.97 19.83
CA LEU A 44 -20.79 27.96 19.85
C LEU A 44 -21.37 26.57 19.56
N GLU A 45 -20.63 25.78 18.78
CA GLU A 45 -21.00 24.37 18.56
C GLU A 45 -20.84 23.56 19.85
N LYS A 46 -21.87 22.80 20.19
CA LYS A 46 -21.81 21.86 21.31
C LYS A 46 -20.92 20.69 20.94
N LYS A 47 -19.86 20.46 21.71
CA LYS A 47 -19.07 19.24 21.60
C LYS A 47 -19.84 18.08 22.22
N THR A 48 -20.12 17.05 21.44
CA THR A 48 -20.64 15.79 21.96
C THR A 48 -19.55 15.09 22.76
N ASP A 49 -19.81 14.75 24.02
CA ASP A 49 -18.88 13.95 24.80
C ASP A 49 -18.98 12.48 24.36
N ARG A 50 -17.88 11.98 23.80
CA ARG A 50 -17.76 10.60 23.29
C ARG A 50 -16.73 9.78 24.04
N ARG A 51 -16.28 10.25 25.21
CA ARG A 51 -15.23 9.58 26.00
C ARG A 51 -15.58 8.14 26.36
N HIS A 52 -16.85 7.91 26.73
CA HIS A 52 -17.33 6.57 27.08
C HIS A 52 -17.15 5.57 25.93
N TRP A 53 -17.65 5.89 24.75
CA TRP A 53 -17.53 5.03 23.57
C TRP A 53 -16.12 4.93 23.02
N ALA A 54 -15.32 6.00 23.14
CA ALA A 54 -13.91 5.97 22.79
C ALA A 54 -13.12 4.97 23.66
N GLU A 55 -13.48 4.83 24.94
CA GLU A 55 -12.87 3.86 25.84
C GLU A 55 -13.29 2.43 25.50
N ILE A 56 -14.56 2.19 25.18
CA ILE A 56 -15.04 0.89 24.68
C ILE A 56 -14.33 0.51 23.37
N ALA A 57 -14.21 1.46 22.44
CA ALA A 57 -13.49 1.26 21.18
C ALA A 57 -12.04 0.82 21.44
N ARG A 58 -11.36 1.48 22.38
CA ARG A 58 -9.99 1.15 22.77
C ARG A 58 -9.88 -0.27 23.33
N GLN A 59 -10.82 -0.70 24.17
CA GLN A 59 -10.88 -2.06 24.71
C GLN A 59 -11.08 -3.10 23.61
N ASN A 60 -11.83 -2.75 22.56
CA ASN A 60 -12.02 -3.58 21.36
C ASN A 60 -10.89 -3.46 20.33
N GLY A 61 -9.78 -2.79 20.66
CA GLY A 61 -8.62 -2.64 19.77
C GLY A 61 -8.82 -1.64 18.63
N ILE A 62 -9.86 -0.80 18.69
CA ILE A 62 -10.14 0.25 17.72
C ILE A 62 -9.53 1.55 18.22
N GLY A 63 -8.63 2.14 17.43
CA GLY A 63 -8.01 3.41 17.77
C GLY A 63 -9.01 4.57 17.75
N TYR A 64 -8.77 5.59 18.60
CA TYR A 64 -9.63 6.78 18.71
C TYR A 64 -9.92 7.43 17.35
N TYR A 65 -8.90 7.60 16.52
CA TYR A 65 -9.08 8.21 15.21
C TYR A 65 -10.02 7.39 14.32
N THR A 66 -9.87 6.06 14.31
CA THR A 66 -10.73 5.16 13.54
C THR A 66 -12.17 5.20 14.03
N PHE A 67 -12.37 5.18 15.35
CA PHE A 67 -13.68 5.37 15.95
C PHE A 67 -14.31 6.71 15.52
N MET A 68 -13.57 7.81 15.63
CA MET A 68 -14.06 9.14 15.23
C MET A 68 -14.33 9.25 13.73
N THR A 69 -13.54 8.61 12.88
CA THR A 69 -13.81 8.53 11.43
C THR A 69 -15.11 7.77 11.15
N ARG A 70 -15.35 6.64 11.83
CA ARG A 70 -16.60 5.88 11.70
C ARG A 70 -17.82 6.74 12.06
N VAL A 71 -17.75 7.48 13.17
CA VAL A 71 -18.86 8.35 13.61
C VAL A 71 -19.01 9.58 12.72
N ASN A 72 -17.95 10.36 12.51
CA ASN A 72 -18.04 11.67 11.85
C ASN A 72 -18.09 11.59 10.32
N GLN A 73 -17.35 10.66 9.70
CA GLN A 73 -17.26 10.58 8.23
C GLN A 73 -18.20 9.53 7.66
N TRP A 74 -18.38 8.40 8.33
CA TRP A 74 -19.23 7.32 7.85
C TRP A 74 -20.64 7.34 8.47
N GLY A 75 -20.88 8.20 9.46
CA GLY A 75 -22.19 8.34 10.09
C GLY A 75 -22.64 7.11 10.89
N TRP A 76 -21.69 6.33 11.42
CA TRP A 76 -22.03 5.16 12.23
C TRP A 76 -22.50 5.57 13.63
N ASP A 77 -23.41 4.78 14.18
CA ASP A 77 -23.75 4.85 15.61
C ASP A 77 -22.52 4.59 16.47
N GLU A 78 -22.46 5.25 17.62
CA GLU A 78 -21.28 5.21 18.50
C GLU A 78 -21.02 3.79 19.02
N GLU A 79 -22.08 3.04 19.33
CA GLU A 79 -21.98 1.63 19.72
C GLU A 79 -21.35 0.79 18.61
N ARG A 80 -21.91 0.85 17.41
CA ARG A 80 -21.39 0.12 16.24
C ARG A 80 -19.96 0.53 15.92
N ALA A 81 -19.66 1.82 15.99
CA ALA A 81 -18.32 2.34 15.73
C ALA A 81 -17.28 1.82 16.72
N ALA A 82 -17.69 1.56 17.96
CA ALA A 82 -16.82 1.09 19.04
C ALA A 82 -16.73 -0.44 19.14
N THR A 83 -17.68 -1.20 18.58
CA THR A 83 -17.72 -2.68 18.71
C THR A 83 -17.38 -3.42 17.42
N GLU A 84 -17.66 -2.84 16.25
CA GLU A 84 -17.40 -3.50 14.97
C GLU A 84 -15.90 -3.69 14.75
N GLN A 85 -15.47 -4.93 14.56
CA GLN A 85 -14.05 -5.25 14.39
C GLN A 85 -13.44 -4.58 13.16
N LEU A 86 -12.13 -4.37 13.20
CA LEU A 86 -11.38 -3.90 12.03
C LEU A 86 -11.25 -5.02 11.00
N GLN A 87 -11.25 -4.65 9.72
CA GLN A 87 -10.97 -5.60 8.66
C GLN A 87 -9.57 -6.19 8.82
N ASP A 88 -9.46 -7.51 8.73
CA ASP A 88 -8.16 -8.16 8.63
C ASP A 88 -7.55 -7.90 7.25
N ARG A 89 -6.71 -6.87 7.19
CA ARG A 89 -6.00 -6.48 5.96
C ARG A 89 -5.07 -7.59 5.47
N LYS A 90 -4.51 -8.41 6.37
CA LYS A 90 -3.61 -9.50 5.99
C LYS A 90 -4.39 -10.63 5.33
N ALA A 91 -5.49 -11.06 5.94
CA ALA A 91 -6.37 -12.06 5.34
C ALA A 91 -6.95 -11.57 4.00
N THR A 92 -7.39 -10.31 3.94
CA THR A 92 -7.90 -9.70 2.70
C THR A 92 -6.84 -9.69 1.60
N ALA A 93 -5.59 -9.32 1.92
CA ALA A 93 -4.48 -9.33 0.96
C ALA A 93 -4.10 -10.75 0.51
N ALA A 94 -4.10 -11.72 1.42
CA ALA A 94 -3.86 -13.13 1.10
C ALA A 94 -4.93 -13.64 0.13
N ASN A 95 -6.21 -13.40 0.43
CA ASN A 95 -7.33 -13.75 -0.45
C ASN A 95 -7.22 -13.09 -1.83
N GLY A 96 -6.82 -11.82 -1.89
CA GLY A 96 -6.56 -11.14 -3.16
C GLY A 96 -5.43 -11.78 -3.96
N THR A 97 -4.35 -12.18 -3.27
CA THR A 97 -3.21 -12.88 -3.89
C THR A 97 -3.64 -14.22 -4.46
N GLU A 98 -4.44 -15.00 -3.73
CA GLU A 98 -5.01 -16.27 -4.20
C GLU A 98 -5.86 -16.08 -5.46
N LYS A 99 -6.76 -15.10 -5.47
CA LYS A 99 -7.66 -14.82 -6.61
C LYS A 99 -6.94 -14.44 -7.90
N ILE A 100 -5.83 -13.71 -7.79
CA ILE A 100 -5.04 -13.25 -8.96
C ILE A 100 -4.04 -14.33 -9.42
N ARG A 101 -3.76 -15.32 -8.58
CA ARG A 101 -2.72 -16.32 -8.83
C ARG A 101 -3.05 -17.17 -10.03
N LYS A 102 -2.11 -17.22 -10.98
CA LYS A 102 -2.22 -18.05 -12.21
C LYS A 102 -1.57 -19.43 -12.07
N ILE A 103 -0.53 -19.53 -11.24
CA ILE A 103 0.24 -20.76 -11.02
C ILE A 103 -0.20 -21.34 -9.68
N PRO A 104 -0.65 -22.60 -9.59
CA PRO A 104 -1.12 -23.18 -8.34
C PRO A 104 -0.09 -23.07 -7.21
N ALA A 105 -0.57 -22.86 -5.97
CA ALA A 105 0.27 -22.71 -4.79
C ALA A 105 1.20 -23.92 -4.57
N GLU A 106 0.69 -25.11 -4.87
CA GLU A 106 1.43 -26.38 -4.79
C GLU A 106 2.67 -26.38 -5.69
N ILE A 107 2.57 -25.85 -6.92
CA ILE A 107 3.69 -25.79 -7.85
C ILE A 107 4.75 -24.80 -7.35
N ILE A 108 4.31 -23.68 -6.77
CA ILE A 108 5.23 -22.69 -6.17
C ILE A 108 6.00 -23.32 -5.00
N ARG A 109 5.30 -24.01 -4.09
CA ARG A 109 5.93 -24.71 -2.96
C ARG A 109 6.90 -25.79 -3.43
N LEU A 110 6.50 -26.59 -4.43
CA LEU A 110 7.37 -27.60 -5.02
C LEU A 110 8.62 -26.97 -5.65
N THR A 111 8.48 -25.84 -6.34
CA THR A 111 9.59 -25.10 -6.94
C THR A 111 10.60 -24.64 -5.88
N GLU A 112 10.10 -24.11 -4.77
CA GLU A 112 10.91 -23.63 -3.64
C GLU A 112 11.64 -24.80 -2.94
N GLN A 113 10.97 -25.93 -2.74
CA GLN A 113 11.57 -27.15 -2.20
C GLN A 113 12.71 -27.71 -3.07
N ASN A 114 12.59 -27.58 -4.40
CA ASN A 114 13.62 -27.99 -5.34
C ASN A 114 14.71 -26.92 -5.54
N GLY A 115 14.68 -25.81 -4.79
CA GLY A 115 15.67 -24.74 -4.85
C GLY A 115 15.68 -23.97 -6.17
N ILE A 116 14.57 -24.00 -6.91
CA ILE A 116 14.43 -23.29 -8.20
C ILE A 116 13.85 -21.90 -7.93
N ALA A 117 14.39 -20.86 -8.57
CA ALA A 117 13.82 -19.53 -8.45
C ALA A 117 12.42 -19.47 -9.09
N TYR A 118 11.47 -18.80 -8.44
CA TYR A 118 10.10 -18.63 -8.93
C TYR A 118 10.04 -18.12 -10.38
N HIS A 119 10.87 -17.14 -10.72
CA HIS A 119 10.93 -16.56 -12.06
C HIS A 119 11.35 -17.58 -13.13
N THR A 120 12.20 -18.54 -12.76
CA THR A 120 12.66 -19.63 -13.64
C THR A 120 11.51 -20.59 -13.96
N MET A 121 10.81 -21.08 -12.94
CA MET A 121 9.63 -21.93 -13.14
C MET A 121 8.57 -21.19 -13.96
N ARG A 122 8.28 -19.93 -13.63
CA ARG A 122 7.33 -19.10 -14.39
C ARG A 122 7.74 -18.93 -15.86
N ALA A 123 9.03 -18.75 -16.14
CA ALA A 123 9.54 -18.65 -17.50
C ALA A 123 9.40 -19.97 -18.28
N ARG A 124 9.60 -21.11 -17.62
CA ARG A 124 9.36 -22.45 -18.20
C ARG A 124 7.89 -22.67 -18.54
N ILE A 125 6.97 -22.38 -17.61
CA ILE A 125 5.52 -22.47 -17.87
C ILE A 125 5.10 -21.55 -19.03
N ARG A 126 5.64 -20.32 -19.09
CA ARG A 126 5.37 -19.40 -20.20
C ARG A 126 5.88 -19.93 -21.56
N LYS A 127 6.91 -20.77 -21.55
CA LYS A 127 7.42 -21.48 -22.74
C LYS A 127 6.64 -22.78 -23.05
N GLY A 128 5.58 -23.07 -22.31
CA GLY A 128 4.73 -24.24 -22.52
C GLY A 128 5.20 -25.51 -21.83
N TRP A 129 6.13 -25.43 -20.86
CA TRP A 129 6.54 -26.59 -20.07
C TRP A 129 5.40 -27.03 -19.14
N ASP A 130 5.35 -28.34 -18.87
CA ASP A 130 4.46 -28.86 -17.83
C ASP A 130 4.79 -28.21 -16.47
N PRO A 131 3.79 -27.77 -15.69
CA PRO A 131 4.03 -27.09 -14.41
C PRO A 131 4.85 -27.91 -13.40
N ARG A 132 4.72 -29.24 -13.37
CA ARG A 132 5.51 -30.08 -12.44
C ARG A 132 6.95 -30.16 -12.91
N GLU A 133 7.19 -30.43 -14.20
CA GLU A 133 8.55 -30.44 -14.77
C GLU A 133 9.24 -29.08 -14.58
N ALA A 134 8.51 -27.99 -14.77
CA ALA A 134 9.01 -26.64 -14.57
C ALA A 134 9.51 -26.39 -13.13
N ALA A 135 8.89 -27.06 -12.16
CA ALA A 135 9.17 -26.94 -10.73
C ALA A 135 10.19 -27.94 -10.18
N THR A 136 10.54 -29.00 -10.91
CA THR A 136 11.44 -30.07 -10.43
C THR A 136 12.76 -30.15 -11.19
N LEU A 137 12.78 -29.81 -12.47
CA LEU A 137 14.00 -29.96 -13.28
C LEU A 137 15.07 -28.95 -12.84
N PRO A 138 16.30 -29.38 -12.51
CA PRO A 138 17.34 -28.47 -12.08
C PRO A 138 17.70 -27.46 -13.18
N VAL A 139 18.22 -26.30 -12.77
CA VAL A 139 18.73 -25.30 -13.71
C VAL A 139 20.14 -25.73 -14.12
N ALA A 140 20.37 -25.85 -15.43
CA ALA A 140 21.69 -26.17 -15.94
C ALA A 140 22.71 -25.10 -15.54
N SER A 141 23.92 -25.51 -15.17
CA SER A 141 25.01 -24.57 -14.92
C SER A 141 25.36 -23.81 -16.20
N HIS A 142 25.91 -22.60 -16.08
CA HIS A 142 26.39 -21.84 -17.24
C HIS A 142 27.38 -22.65 -18.10
N SER A 143 28.23 -23.46 -17.47
CA SER A 143 29.19 -24.32 -18.17
C SER A 143 28.48 -25.41 -18.98
N ASP A 144 27.51 -26.10 -18.38
CA ASP A 144 26.82 -27.21 -19.02
C ASP A 144 25.90 -26.72 -20.14
N ALA A 145 25.23 -25.57 -19.94
CA ALA A 145 24.48 -24.90 -20.99
C ALA A 145 25.39 -24.53 -22.18
N GLY A 146 26.62 -24.06 -21.91
CA GLY A 146 27.62 -23.77 -22.94
C GLY A 146 28.06 -25.02 -23.71
N LYS A 147 28.32 -26.14 -23.02
CA LYS A 147 28.67 -27.42 -23.64
C LYS A 147 27.53 -27.93 -24.54
N LEU A 148 26.28 -27.87 -24.07
CA LEU A 148 25.09 -28.24 -24.83
C LEU A 148 24.92 -27.36 -26.08
N GLY A 149 25.07 -26.05 -25.94
CA GLY A 149 25.01 -25.10 -27.06
C GLY A 149 26.08 -25.40 -28.11
N LYS A 150 27.33 -25.62 -27.69
CA LYS A 150 28.42 -26.03 -28.59
C LYS A 150 28.10 -27.33 -29.32
N ALA A 151 27.64 -28.35 -28.60
CA ALA A 151 27.28 -29.65 -29.18
C ALA A 151 26.16 -29.51 -30.22
N ALA A 152 25.11 -28.72 -29.93
CA ALA A 152 24.01 -28.47 -30.85
C ALA A 152 24.46 -27.71 -32.13
N VAL A 153 25.34 -26.73 -31.99
CA VAL A 153 25.91 -25.99 -33.14
C VAL A 153 26.74 -26.92 -34.01
N ILE A 154 27.61 -27.75 -33.41
CA ILE A 154 28.41 -28.75 -34.14
C ILE A 154 27.51 -29.75 -34.87
N ALA A 155 26.45 -30.23 -34.22
CA ALA A 155 25.51 -31.17 -34.83
C ALA A 155 24.76 -30.55 -36.03
N LYS A 156 24.41 -29.26 -35.95
CA LYS A 156 23.64 -28.58 -36.99
C LYS A 156 24.48 -28.10 -38.17
N TYR A 157 25.69 -27.62 -37.90
CA TYR A 157 26.52 -26.91 -38.89
C TYR A 157 27.86 -27.60 -39.17
N GLY A 158 28.18 -28.70 -38.50
CA GLY A 158 29.50 -29.32 -38.52
C GLY A 158 30.49 -28.61 -37.59
N ASP A 159 31.64 -29.25 -37.35
CA ASP A 159 32.67 -28.70 -36.48
C ASP A 159 33.60 -27.74 -37.24
N TRP A 160 33.26 -26.45 -37.24
CA TRP A 160 34.03 -25.40 -37.90
C TRP A 160 35.43 -25.20 -37.31
N ASN A 161 35.65 -25.62 -36.05
CA ASN A 161 36.99 -25.53 -35.43
C ASN A 161 37.99 -26.51 -36.06
N LYS A 162 37.52 -27.51 -36.82
CA LYS A 162 38.39 -28.43 -37.57
C LYS A 162 39.01 -27.80 -38.81
N PHE A 163 38.43 -26.72 -39.34
CA PHE A 163 38.92 -26.01 -40.53
C PHE A 163 39.96 -24.94 -40.21
N SER A 164 40.69 -25.08 -39.09
CA SER A 164 41.78 -24.17 -38.74
C SER A 164 42.76 -24.06 -39.92
N PHE A 165 42.78 -22.88 -40.55
CA PHE A 165 43.79 -22.50 -41.53
C PHE A 165 45.14 -22.46 -40.80
N LYS A 166 45.83 -23.60 -40.74
CA LYS A 166 47.24 -23.60 -40.33
C LYS A 166 47.97 -22.73 -41.35
N GLU A 167 48.45 -21.56 -40.93
CA GLU A 167 49.34 -20.76 -41.77
C GLU A 167 50.48 -21.67 -42.24
N PRO A 168 50.82 -21.65 -43.55
CA PRO A 168 51.89 -22.48 -44.06
C PRO A 168 53.17 -22.15 -43.28
N LYS A 169 53.78 -23.17 -42.68
CA LYS A 169 55.07 -23.03 -41.98
C LYS A 169 56.03 -22.29 -42.92
N LYS A 170 56.46 -21.08 -42.54
CA LYS A 170 57.52 -20.37 -43.25
C LYS A 170 58.76 -21.24 -43.22
N VAL A 171 59.05 -21.90 -44.34
CA VAL A 171 60.33 -22.58 -44.56
C VAL A 171 61.35 -21.44 -44.66
N ARG A 172 62.17 -21.28 -43.61
CA ARG A 172 63.33 -20.39 -43.66
C ARG A 172 64.38 -21.08 -44.53
N ALA A 173 64.76 -20.42 -45.62
CA ALA A 173 65.91 -20.79 -46.45
C ALA A 173 67.22 -20.44 -45.73
#